data_AF-A0A7S1BFA3-F1
#
_entry.id   AF-A0A7S1BFA3-F1
#
_cell.length_a   1.000
_cell.length_b   1.000
_cell.length_c   1.000
_cell.angle_alpha   90.00
_cell.angle_beta   90.00
_cell.angle_gamma   90.00
#
_symmetry.space_group_name_H-M   'P 1'
#
loop_
_entity.id
_entity.type
_entity.pdbx_description
1 polymer ?
#
loop_
_entity_poly.entity_id
_entity_poly.type
_entity_poly.pdbx_seq_one_letter_code
_entity_poly.pdbx_strand_id
1 'polypeptide(L)'
;EVGAGRWAEIDSWMSWARGSLDPICFLEVDGKVYDTGLKKPNRRVDALDRILAGRQYLLGDGDENFSLADVAVAAYLLYVPQFFRGIDLGRWPNVVRYMGDCASREAYGKAFGPNVQGSLVAALAAMDGGGEEKKKMFGIF
;
A
#
# COMPACT_ATOMS: atom_id res chain seq x y z
N GLU A 1 26.07 -9.28 -12.60
CA GLU A 1 25.69 -9.82 -11.28
C GLU A 1 24.35 -9.24 -10.85
N VAL A 2 23.25 -9.81 -11.31
CA VAL A 2 21.96 -9.66 -10.63
C VAL A 2 21.89 -10.87 -9.71
N GLY A 3 22.07 -10.71 -8.40
CA GLY A 3 22.21 -11.86 -7.53
C GLY A 3 21.96 -11.52 -6.08
N ALA A 4 23.01 -11.46 -5.27
CA ALA A 4 22.86 -11.40 -3.82
C ALA A 4 22.24 -10.09 -3.29
N GLY A 5 22.67 -8.93 -3.79
CA GLY A 5 22.24 -7.63 -3.23
C GLY A 5 20.74 -7.36 -3.40
N ARG A 6 20.20 -7.65 -4.60
CA ARG A 6 18.77 -7.46 -4.89
C ARG A 6 17.89 -8.40 -4.07
N TRP A 7 18.30 -9.66 -3.91
CA TRP A 7 17.56 -10.62 -3.09
C TRP A 7 17.58 -10.24 -1.61
N ALA A 8 18.72 -9.78 -1.08
CA ALA A 8 18.78 -9.28 0.30
C ALA A 8 17.84 -8.09 0.53
N GLU A 9 17.72 -7.18 -0.43
CA GLU A 9 16.76 -6.07 -0.34
C GLU A 9 15.31 -6.57 -0.38
N ILE A 10 14.98 -7.51 -1.28
CA ILE A 10 13.65 -8.15 -1.33
C ILE A 10 13.31 -8.80 0.01
N ASP A 11 14.21 -9.62 0.55
CA ASP A 11 14.01 -10.33 1.81
C ASP A 11 13.85 -9.35 2.98
N SER A 12 14.57 -8.23 2.97
CA SER A 12 14.42 -7.19 3.99
C SER A 12 13.02 -6.58 3.99
N TRP A 13 12.43 -6.32 2.82
CA TRP A 13 11.06 -5.81 2.69
C TRP A 13 10.02 -6.84 3.10
N MET A 14 10.23 -8.11 2.73
CA MET A 14 9.34 -9.20 3.14
C MET A 14 9.35 -9.41 4.66
N SER A 15 10.54 -9.36 5.27
CA SER A 15 10.72 -9.42 6.72
C SER A 15 10.06 -8.22 7.42
N TRP A 16 10.25 -7.01 6.88
CA TRP A 16 9.61 -5.81 7.39
C TRP A 16 8.08 -5.89 7.28
N ALA A 17 7.52 -6.36 6.16
CA ALA A 17 6.08 -6.50 5.96
C ALA A 17 5.48 -7.40 7.05
N ARG A 18 6.07 -8.58 7.27
CA ARG A 18 5.61 -9.52 8.30
C ARG A 18 5.80 -9.00 9.72
N GLY A 19 6.96 -8.39 10.03
CA GLY A 19 7.28 -7.99 11.41
C GLY A 19 6.70 -6.65 11.82
N SER A 20 6.43 -5.76 10.87
CA SER A 20 5.97 -4.39 11.13
C SER A 20 4.58 -4.11 10.60
N LEU A 21 4.27 -4.51 9.37
CA LEU A 21 3.04 -4.10 8.70
C LEU A 21 1.84 -4.98 9.09
N ASP A 22 2.05 -6.28 9.27
CA ASP A 22 1.03 -7.24 9.74
C ASP A 22 0.27 -6.75 11.00
N PRO A 23 0.93 -6.44 12.14
CA PRO A 23 0.23 -5.97 13.34
C PRO A 23 -0.33 -4.54 13.22
N ILE A 24 0.01 -3.81 12.15
CA ILE A 24 -0.57 -2.50 11.85
C ILE A 24 -1.84 -2.68 11.03
N CYS A 25 -1.80 -3.51 9.99
CA CYS A 25 -2.93 -3.74 9.11
C CYS A 25 -4.02 -4.55 9.79
N PHE A 26 -3.64 -5.51 10.65
CA PHE A 26 -4.53 -6.45 11.29
C PHE A 26 -4.50 -6.27 12.81
N LEU A 27 -5.53 -5.61 13.33
CA LEU A 27 -5.80 -5.66 14.75
C LEU A 27 -6.65 -6.91 14.99
N GLU A 28 -6.08 -7.86 15.72
CA GLU A 28 -6.69 -9.17 15.98
C GLU A 28 -7.14 -9.32 17.44
N VAL A 29 -8.29 -9.97 17.63
CA VAL A 29 -8.79 -10.48 18.92
C VAL A 29 -9.26 -11.90 18.68
N ASP A 30 -8.78 -12.84 19.50
CA ASP A 30 -9.12 -14.27 19.41
C ASP A 30 -8.95 -14.87 18.00
N GLY A 31 -7.88 -14.46 17.30
CA GLY A 31 -7.54 -14.94 15.95
C GLY A 31 -8.44 -14.40 14.84
N LYS A 32 -9.22 -13.35 15.10
CA LYS A 32 -10.04 -12.66 14.09
C LYS A 32 -9.61 -11.22 13.95
N VAL A 33 -9.40 -10.81 12.70
CA VAL A 33 -9.18 -9.40 12.34
C VAL A 33 -10.49 -8.63 12.57
N TYR A 34 -10.47 -7.65 13.47
CA TYR A 34 -11.65 -6.83 13.80
C TYR A 34 -11.50 -5.37 13.35
N ASP A 35 -10.26 -4.88 13.28
CA ASP A 35 -9.98 -3.50 12.88
C ASP A 35 -8.56 -3.39 12.27
N THR A 36 -8.20 -2.18 11.88
CA THR A 36 -6.90 -1.82 11.32
C THR A 36 -6.32 -0.61 12.05
N GLY A 37 -5.01 -0.66 12.31
CA GLY A 37 -4.25 0.46 12.86
C GLY A 37 -4.11 1.64 11.88
N LEU A 38 -4.43 1.45 10.60
CA LEU A 38 -4.33 2.48 9.57
C LEU A 38 -5.39 3.59 9.66
N LYS A 39 -6.39 3.45 10.53
CA LYS A 39 -7.33 4.53 10.85
C LYS A 39 -6.69 5.70 11.62
N LYS A 40 -5.48 5.51 12.15
CA LYS A 40 -4.76 6.50 12.97
C LYS A 40 -3.38 6.77 12.36
N PRO A 41 -2.76 7.94 12.67
CA PRO A 41 -1.38 8.20 12.28
C PRO A 41 -0.42 7.09 12.74
N ASN A 42 0.56 6.75 11.89
CA ASN A 42 1.49 5.65 12.15
C ASN A 42 2.87 5.98 11.56
N ARG A 43 3.89 6.10 12.42
CA ARG A 43 5.25 6.48 12.02
C ARG A 43 5.90 5.53 11.02
N ARG A 44 5.56 4.24 11.03
CA ARG A 44 6.13 3.27 10.08
C ARG A 44 5.55 3.47 8.69
N VAL A 45 4.26 3.76 8.61
CA VAL A 45 3.58 4.06 7.35
C VAL A 45 3.98 5.45 6.85
N ASP A 46 4.18 6.43 7.75
CA ASP A 46 4.76 7.73 7.38
C ASP A 46 6.16 7.55 6.74
N ALA A 47 6.98 6.62 7.24
CA ALA A 47 8.29 6.33 6.67
C ALA A 47 8.17 5.64 5.30
N LEU A 48 7.27 4.66 5.16
CA LEU A 48 6.99 4.01 3.88
C LEU A 48 6.51 5.03 2.84
N ASP A 49 5.62 5.95 3.22
CA ASP A 49 5.11 6.99 2.33
C ASP A 49 6.23 7.91 1.83
N ARG A 50 7.14 8.36 2.71
CA ARG A 50 8.31 9.16 2.32
C ARG A 50 9.24 8.41 1.37
N ILE A 51 9.43 7.11 1.61
CA ILE A 51 10.24 6.26 0.74
C ILE A 51 9.61 6.19 -0.65
N LEU A 52 8.29 5.93 -0.73
CA LEU A 52 7.53 5.83 -1.98
C LEU A 52 7.30 7.18 -2.68
N ALA A 53 7.60 8.29 -2.03
CA ALA A 53 7.60 9.61 -2.67
C ALA A 53 8.73 9.77 -3.70
N GLY A 54 9.82 9.03 -3.53
CA GLY A 54 10.99 9.08 -4.40
C GLY A 54 11.12 7.91 -5.37
N ARG A 55 10.14 6.98 -5.39
CA ARG A 55 10.18 5.79 -6.25
C ARG A 55 8.80 5.17 -6.49
N GLN A 56 8.61 4.61 -7.67
CA GLN A 56 7.39 3.90 -8.07
C GLN A 56 7.15 2.66 -7.22
N TYR A 57 8.17 1.80 -7.07
CA TYR A 57 8.15 0.52 -6.37
C TYR A 57 9.23 0.43 -5.29
N LEU A 58 9.21 -0.61 -4.46
CA LEU A 58 10.08 -0.74 -3.29
C LEU A 58 11.56 -0.91 -3.63
N LEU A 59 11.90 -1.28 -4.85
CA LEU A 59 13.28 -1.43 -5.31
C LEU A 59 13.70 -0.36 -6.33
N GLY A 60 12.82 0.60 -6.65
CA GLY A 60 13.11 1.68 -7.60
C GLY A 60 11.95 1.98 -8.54
N ASP A 61 12.25 2.75 -9.58
CA ASP A 61 11.31 3.13 -10.63
C ASP A 61 11.27 2.11 -11.78
N GLY A 62 10.15 2.07 -12.52
CA GLY A 62 10.00 1.22 -13.69
C GLY A 62 9.49 -0.18 -13.37
N ASP A 63 8.79 -0.79 -14.33
CA ASP A 63 8.18 -2.12 -14.17
C ASP A 63 9.20 -3.24 -13.95
N GLU A 64 10.45 -3.06 -14.38
CA GLU A 64 11.57 -3.97 -14.09
C GLU A 64 11.92 -4.03 -12.60
N ASN A 65 11.54 -3.01 -11.83
CA ASN A 65 11.78 -2.95 -10.39
C ASN A 65 10.63 -3.52 -9.55
N PHE A 66 9.46 -3.76 -10.14
CA PHE A 66 8.40 -4.52 -9.48
C PHE A 66 8.89 -5.93 -9.12
N SER A 67 8.68 -6.34 -7.88
CA SER A 67 9.31 -7.54 -7.33
C SER A 67 8.45 -8.24 -6.27
N LEU A 68 8.97 -9.34 -5.71
CA LEU A 68 8.34 -10.03 -4.59
C LEU A 68 8.23 -9.15 -3.34
N ALA A 69 9.10 -8.14 -3.17
CA ALA A 69 8.95 -7.16 -2.11
C ALA A 69 7.61 -6.43 -2.23
N ASP A 70 7.28 -6.01 -3.46
CA ASP A 70 6.06 -5.25 -3.73
C ASP A 70 4.82 -6.09 -3.50
N VAL A 71 4.85 -7.33 -3.98
CA VAL A 71 3.79 -8.33 -3.74
C VAL A 71 3.58 -8.53 -2.23
N ALA A 72 4.65 -8.72 -1.47
CA ALA A 72 4.57 -8.97 -0.04
C ALA A 72 3.98 -7.78 0.72
N VAL A 73 4.47 -6.56 0.48
CA VAL A 73 3.98 -5.34 1.16
C VAL A 73 2.58 -4.97 0.70
N ALA A 74 2.31 -5.01 -0.61
CA ALA A 74 1.01 -4.63 -1.17
C ALA A 74 -0.10 -5.57 -0.71
N ALA A 75 0.17 -6.87 -0.50
CA ALA A 75 -0.84 -7.80 0.00
C ALA A 75 -1.43 -7.36 1.36
N TYR A 76 -0.59 -6.92 2.31
CA TYR A 76 -1.06 -6.39 3.59
C TYR A 76 -1.79 -5.07 3.46
N LEU A 77 -1.27 -4.15 2.62
CA LEU A 77 -1.87 -2.83 2.44
C LEU A 77 -3.25 -2.94 1.75
N LEU A 78 -3.35 -3.71 0.66
CA LEU A 78 -4.55 -3.84 -0.16
C LEU A 78 -5.67 -4.61 0.53
N TYR A 79 -5.36 -5.47 1.50
CA TYR A 79 -6.37 -6.05 2.39
C TYR A 79 -7.22 -4.95 3.03
N VAL A 80 -6.59 -3.84 3.44
CA VAL A 80 -7.26 -2.83 4.24
C VAL A 80 -8.42 -2.15 3.49
N PRO A 81 -8.24 -1.51 2.33
CA PRO A 81 -9.36 -0.94 1.57
C PRO A 81 -10.32 -2.00 1.00
N GLN A 82 -9.88 -3.25 0.84
CA GLN A 82 -10.75 -4.34 0.40
C GLN A 82 -11.78 -4.75 1.48
N PHE A 83 -11.36 -4.83 2.75
CA PHE A 83 -12.19 -5.35 3.85
C PHE A 83 -12.72 -4.28 4.81
N PHE A 84 -12.05 -3.14 4.96
CA PHE A 84 -12.52 -2.01 5.78
C PHE A 84 -13.15 -0.92 4.90
N ARG A 85 -14.42 -1.12 4.56
CA ARG A 85 -15.20 -0.18 3.74
C ARG A 85 -15.18 1.23 4.34
N GLY A 86 -14.96 2.23 3.49
CA GLY A 86 -14.98 3.65 3.88
C GLY A 86 -13.72 4.15 4.58
N ILE A 87 -12.65 3.34 4.66
CA ILE A 87 -11.36 3.84 5.14
C ILE A 87 -10.81 4.93 4.22
N ASP A 88 -10.24 6.00 4.80
CA ASP A 88 -9.53 7.05 4.07
C ASP A 88 -8.04 6.96 4.43
N LEU A 89 -7.22 6.58 3.44
CA LEU A 89 -5.76 6.48 3.56
C LEU A 89 -5.04 7.66 2.92
N GLY A 90 -5.77 8.71 2.48
CA GLY A 90 -5.22 9.87 1.76
C GLY A 90 -4.18 10.68 2.53
N ARG A 91 -3.97 10.40 3.83
CA ARG A 91 -2.85 10.95 4.59
C ARG A 91 -1.48 10.42 4.13
N TRP A 92 -1.47 9.28 3.43
CA TRP A 92 -0.29 8.64 2.84
C TRP A 92 -0.47 8.51 1.33
N PRO A 93 -0.40 9.63 0.58
CA PRO A 93 -0.74 9.66 -0.85
C PRO A 93 0.20 8.78 -1.69
N ASN A 94 1.47 8.65 -1.32
CA ASN A 94 2.42 7.81 -2.06
C ASN A 94 2.15 6.33 -1.82
N VAL A 95 1.67 5.97 -0.61
CA VAL A 95 1.19 4.61 -0.32
C VAL A 95 -0.10 4.32 -1.09
N VAL A 96 -1.03 5.28 -1.18
CA VAL A 96 -2.26 5.14 -1.97
C VAL A 96 -1.96 4.94 -3.46
N ARG A 97 -1.10 5.79 -4.05
CA ARG A 97 -0.60 5.61 -5.42
C ARG A 97 0.02 4.21 -5.60
N TYR A 98 0.96 3.85 -4.73
CA TYR A 98 1.66 2.56 -4.79
C TYR A 98 0.69 1.36 -4.74
N MET A 99 -0.32 1.41 -3.87
CA MET A 99 -1.40 0.41 -3.82
C MET A 99 -2.15 0.35 -5.16
N GLY A 100 -2.49 1.52 -5.73
CA GLY A 100 -3.17 1.63 -7.02
C GLY A 100 -2.36 0.99 -8.14
N ASP A 101 -1.06 1.30 -8.22
CA ASP A 101 -0.15 0.73 -9.22
C ASP A 101 -0.06 -0.79 -9.08
N CYS A 102 0.08 -1.32 -7.85
CA CYS A 102 0.13 -2.76 -7.61
C CYS A 102 -1.18 -3.47 -7.97
N ALA A 103 -2.32 -2.89 -7.58
CA ALA A 103 -3.64 -3.47 -7.83
C ALA A 103 -4.04 -3.40 -9.32
N SER A 104 -3.57 -2.39 -10.06
CA SER A 104 -3.92 -2.21 -11.48
C SER A 104 -3.24 -3.22 -12.41
N ARG A 105 -2.27 -3.99 -11.92
CA ARG A 105 -1.56 -5.00 -12.73
C ARG A 105 -2.49 -6.15 -13.12
N GLU A 106 -2.40 -6.61 -14.37
CA GLU A 106 -3.18 -7.74 -14.89
C GLU A 106 -3.10 -8.99 -13.99
N ALA A 107 -1.93 -9.27 -13.42
CA ALA A 107 -1.70 -10.39 -12.52
C ALA A 107 -2.56 -10.32 -11.24
N TYR A 108 -2.86 -9.12 -10.72
CA TYR A 108 -3.74 -8.95 -9.58
C TYR A 108 -5.18 -9.35 -9.93
N GLY A 109 -5.66 -8.90 -11.10
CA GLY A 109 -6.96 -9.31 -11.64
C GLY A 109 -7.07 -10.81 -11.88
N LYS A 110 -5.99 -11.47 -12.32
CA LYS A 110 -5.93 -12.94 -12.45
C LYS A 110 -6.01 -13.66 -11.10
N ALA A 111 -5.39 -13.11 -10.06
CA ALA A 111 -5.35 -13.74 -8.74
C ALA A 111 -6.64 -13.55 -7.93
N PHE A 112 -7.25 -12.36 -7.98
CA PHE A 112 -8.38 -11.99 -7.11
C PHE A 112 -9.69 -11.75 -7.89
N GLY A 113 -9.65 -11.76 -9.21
CA GLY A 113 -10.78 -11.51 -10.09
C GLY A 113 -10.90 -10.05 -10.53
N PRO A 114 -11.36 -9.79 -11.77
CA PRO A 114 -11.41 -8.44 -12.34
C PRO A 114 -12.38 -7.51 -11.60
N ASN A 115 -13.46 -8.03 -11.01
CA ASN A 115 -14.41 -7.24 -10.24
C ASN A 115 -13.80 -6.72 -8.93
N VAL A 116 -13.01 -7.56 -8.24
CA VAL A 116 -12.30 -7.17 -7.02
C VAL A 116 -11.24 -6.12 -7.37
N GLN A 117 -10.46 -6.38 -8.42
CA GLN A 117 -9.48 -5.44 -8.94
C GLN A 117 -10.09 -4.07 -9.25
N GLY A 118 -11.14 -4.03 -10.08
CA GLY A 118 -11.78 -2.77 -10.49
C GLY A 118 -12.37 -2.00 -9.31
N SER A 119 -13.03 -2.68 -8.38
CA SER A 119 -13.58 -2.06 -7.17
C SER A 119 -12.48 -1.45 -6.30
N LEU A 120 -11.34 -2.14 -6.17
CA LEU A 120 -10.23 -1.71 -5.34
C LEU A 120 -9.49 -0.52 -5.94
N VAL A 121 -9.19 -0.57 -7.23
CA VAL A 121 -8.56 0.54 -7.97
C VAL A 121 -9.44 1.79 -7.93
N ALA A 122 -10.76 1.64 -8.11
CA ALA A 122 -11.69 2.77 -7.99
C ALA A 122 -11.70 3.38 -6.59
N ALA A 123 -11.69 2.55 -5.53
CA ALA A 123 -11.64 3.03 -4.15
C ALA A 123 -10.33 3.81 -3.87
N LEU A 124 -9.20 3.31 -4.37
CA LEU A 124 -7.89 3.95 -4.21
C LEU A 124 -7.79 5.28 -4.97
N ALA A 125 -8.29 5.33 -6.21
CA ALA A 125 -8.34 6.56 -7.01
C ALA A 125 -9.16 7.67 -6.32
N ALA A 126 -10.26 7.31 -5.64
CA ALA A 126 -11.06 8.25 -4.87
C ALA A 126 -10.29 8.85 -3.66
N MET A 127 -9.36 8.09 -3.05
CA MET A 127 -8.54 8.57 -1.94
C MET A 127 -7.42 9.51 -2.42
N ASP A 128 -6.87 9.27 -3.60
CA ASP A 128 -5.80 10.09 -4.19
C ASP A 128 -6.32 11.48 -4.61
N GLY A 129 -7.51 11.54 -5.23
CA GLY A 129 -8.16 12.79 -5.65
C GLY A 129 -8.60 13.72 -4.51
N GLY A 130 -8.83 13.20 -3.30
CA GLY A 130 -9.26 13.98 -2.13
C GLY A 130 -8.16 14.87 -1.52
N GLY A 131 -6.89 14.64 -1.87
CA GLY A 131 -5.75 15.41 -1.37
C GLY A 131 -5.67 16.83 -1.93
N GLU A 132 -6.04 17.04 -3.19
CA GLU A 132 -6.02 18.37 -3.83
C GLU A 132 -7.12 19.30 -3.32
N GLU A 133 -8.35 18.80 -3.13
CA GLU A 133 -9.43 19.62 -2.56
C GLU A 133 -9.14 20.01 -1.10
N LYS A 134 -8.60 19.09 -0.29
CA LYS A 134 -8.18 19.40 1.08
C LYS A 134 -7.04 20.43 1.09
N LYS A 135 -6.02 20.32 0.23
CA LYS A 135 -4.95 21.34 0.10
C LYS A 135 -5.47 22.71 -0.33
N LYS A 136 -6.44 22.76 -1.25
CA LYS A 136 -7.10 24.01 -1.68
C LYS A 136 -7.91 24.65 -0.54
N MET A 137 -8.56 23.86 0.31
CA MET A 137 -9.30 24.40 1.47
C MET A 137 -8.38 24.90 2.61
N PHE A 138 -7.24 24.25 2.86
CA PHE A 138 -6.31 24.66 3.92
C PHE A 138 -5.31 25.76 3.50
N GLY A 139 -5.20 26.06 2.20
CA GLY A 139 -4.36 27.15 1.67
C GLY A 139 -5.05 28.51 1.54
N ILE A 140 -6.28 28.65 2.05
CA ILE A 140 -7.11 29.88 1.99
C ILE A 140 -7.17 30.61 3.35
N PHE A 141 -6.32 30.24 4.32
CA PHE A 141 -6.22 30.94 5.62
C PHE A 141 -4.82 31.50 5.85
#